data_AF-A0A7R8XA05-F1
#
_entry.id   AF-A0A7R8XA05-F1
#
_cell.length_a   1.000
_cell.length_b   1.000
_cell.length_c   1.000
_cell.angle_alpha   90.00
_cell.angle_beta   90.00
_cell.angle_gamma   90.00
#
_symmetry.space_group_name_H-M   'P 1'
#
loop_
_entity.id
_entity.type
_entity.pdbx_description
1 polymer ?
#
loop_
_entity_poly.entity_id
_entity_poly.type
_entity_poly.pdbx_seq_one_letter_code
_entity_poly.pdbx_strand_id
1 'polypeptide(L)'
;MQSEYVEDPSDWKSTQNIIAELFPESDRHGKFFVEAGALDGQTLSKTLYLEKKYGWTGLLVEPNPHLFKKLSELGRNAWLAPYCLSPKDEITHEVMEYMYQEGNPIVGITGGIAKQGLFRKIIQKGVELMETGFSGAEHHKASVMCYPLHTLLDDIGNRS
;
A
#
# COMPACT_ATOMS: atom_id res chain seq x y z
N MET A 1 19.04 8.41 12.18
CA MET A 1 19.36 6.97 12.16
C MET A 1 18.07 6.27 11.78
N GLN A 2 17.89 5.94 10.49
CA GLN A 2 16.71 5.23 10.02
C GLN A 2 16.79 3.82 10.62
N SER A 3 15.75 3.36 11.31
CA SER A 3 15.66 1.94 11.65
C SER A 3 15.47 1.18 10.34
N GLU A 4 16.47 0.39 9.95
CA GLU A 4 16.28 -0.62 8.90
C GLU A 4 15.11 -1.51 9.33
N TYR A 5 14.07 -1.60 8.50
CA TYR A 5 13.07 -2.64 8.67
C TYR A 5 13.79 -3.99 8.56
N VAL A 6 13.71 -4.79 9.62
CA VAL A 6 14.27 -6.14 9.62
C VAL A 6 13.21 -7.07 9.05
N GLU A 7 13.50 -7.63 7.88
CA GLU A 7 12.59 -8.57 7.21
C GLU A 7 12.38 -9.83 8.06
N ASP A 8 11.15 -10.09 8.47
CA ASP A 8 10.77 -11.34 9.14
C ASP A 8 10.08 -12.28 8.12
N PRO A 9 10.66 -13.45 7.82
CA PRO A 9 10.06 -14.42 6.90
C PRO A 9 8.62 -14.84 7.26
N SER A 10 8.22 -14.72 8.54
CA SER A 10 6.86 -15.00 8.98
C SER A 10 5.83 -14.00 8.43
N ASP A 11 6.23 -12.76 8.09
CA ASP A 11 5.37 -11.74 7.49
C ASP A 11 4.76 -12.19 6.15
N TRP A 12 5.45 -13.08 5.45
CA TRP A 12 5.07 -13.58 4.12
C TRP A 12 4.42 -14.96 4.14
N LYS A 13 4.24 -15.59 5.31
CA LYS A 13 3.74 -16.96 5.39
C LYS A 13 2.35 -17.12 4.75
N SER A 14 1.48 -16.12 4.94
CA SER A 14 0.17 -16.11 4.28
C SER A 14 0.29 -16.01 2.75
N THR A 15 1.14 -15.11 2.24
CA THR A 15 1.40 -14.99 0.80
C THR A 15 1.94 -16.30 0.23
N GLN A 16 2.90 -16.94 0.91
CA GLN A 16 3.49 -18.22 0.49
C GLN A 16 2.42 -19.31 0.33
N ASN A 17 1.51 -19.42 1.30
CA ASN A 17 0.44 -20.41 1.26
C ASN A 17 -0.49 -20.17 0.06
N ILE A 18 -0.91 -18.92 -0.16
CA ILE A 18 -1.79 -18.56 -1.28
C ILE A 18 -1.11 -18.86 -2.63
N ILE A 19 0.16 -18.49 -2.79
CA ILE A 19 0.88 -18.76 -4.03
C ILE A 19 1.04 -20.26 -4.26
N ALA A 20 1.28 -21.04 -3.20
CA ALA A 20 1.40 -22.49 -3.31
C ALA A 20 0.09 -23.18 -3.68
N GLU A 21 -1.05 -22.63 -3.26
CA GLU A 21 -2.38 -23.09 -3.61
C GLU A 21 -2.75 -22.73 -5.06
N LEU A 22 -2.47 -21.50 -5.48
CA LEU A 22 -2.86 -21.00 -6.80
C LEU A 22 -1.98 -21.52 -7.94
N PHE A 23 -0.69 -21.73 -7.68
CA PHE A 23 0.29 -22.04 -8.71
C PHE A 23 1.17 -23.25 -8.35
N PRO A 24 1.29 -24.24 -9.25
CA PRO A 24 2.28 -25.29 -9.08
C PRO A 24 3.68 -24.69 -9.10
N GLU A 25 4.66 -25.34 -8.46
CA GLU A 25 6.05 -24.84 -8.36
C GLU A 25 6.65 -24.43 -9.72
N SER A 26 6.33 -25.19 -10.78
CA SER A 26 6.80 -24.94 -12.14
C SER A 26 6.26 -23.65 -12.77
N ASP A 27 5.20 -23.07 -12.22
CA ASP A 27 4.53 -21.87 -12.74
C ASP A 27 4.41 -20.78 -11.66
N ARG A 28 5.41 -20.63 -10.80
CA ARG A 28 5.42 -19.57 -9.79
C ARG A 28 6.20 -18.33 -10.17
N HIS A 29 6.94 -18.29 -11.28
CA HIS A 29 7.86 -17.20 -11.59
C HIS A 29 7.30 -16.20 -12.61
N GLY A 30 7.81 -14.96 -12.58
CA GLY A 30 7.61 -13.96 -13.63
C GLY A 30 6.16 -13.51 -13.85
N LYS A 31 5.33 -13.47 -12.79
CA LYS A 31 3.95 -12.98 -12.89
C LYS A 31 3.84 -11.52 -12.48
N PHE A 32 2.63 -10.99 -12.58
CA PHE A 32 2.27 -9.61 -12.27
C PHE A 32 1.44 -9.53 -10.98
N PHE A 33 1.71 -8.56 -10.10
CA PHE A 33 0.88 -8.26 -8.92
C PHE A 33 0.33 -6.83 -8.93
N VAL A 34 -0.67 -6.60 -8.08
CA VAL A 34 -1.10 -5.25 -7.68
C VAL A 34 -1.17 -5.22 -6.15
N GLU A 35 -0.46 -4.29 -5.51
CA GLU A 35 -0.54 -4.04 -4.06
C GLU A 35 -1.25 -2.71 -3.81
N ALA A 36 -2.45 -2.78 -3.25
CA ALA A 36 -3.23 -1.61 -2.86
C ALA A 36 -2.94 -1.25 -1.40
N GLY A 37 -2.39 -0.06 -1.16
CA GLY A 37 -1.85 0.34 0.14
C GLY A 37 -0.44 -0.20 0.35
N ALA A 38 0.48 0.15 -0.55
CA ALA A 38 1.87 -0.32 -0.54
C ALA A 38 2.71 0.26 0.60
N LEU A 39 2.17 1.21 1.37
CA LEU A 39 2.81 1.81 2.52
C LEU A 39 4.18 2.43 2.17
N ASP A 40 5.21 2.18 2.96
CA ASP A 40 6.58 2.60 2.67
C ASP A 40 7.29 1.70 1.65
N GLY A 41 6.62 0.67 1.11
CA GLY A 41 7.20 -0.27 0.16
C GLY A 41 8.11 -1.33 0.76
N GLN A 42 8.14 -1.50 2.08
CA GLN A 42 8.91 -2.56 2.72
C GLN A 42 8.17 -3.15 3.91
N THR A 43 7.73 -2.29 4.83
CA THR A 43 7.03 -2.66 6.05
C THR A 43 5.70 -3.32 5.70
N LEU A 44 5.49 -4.55 6.18
CA LEU A 44 4.28 -5.34 5.95
C LEU A 44 3.99 -5.68 4.46
N SER A 45 4.90 -5.40 3.53
CA SER A 45 4.66 -5.61 2.10
C SER A 45 4.46 -7.10 1.80
N LYS A 46 3.36 -7.40 1.10
CA LYS A 46 3.00 -8.78 0.69
C LYS A 46 3.63 -9.17 -0.63
N THR A 47 4.06 -8.19 -1.43
CA THR A 47 4.60 -8.42 -2.77
C THR A 47 6.12 -8.39 -2.83
N LEU A 48 6.81 -7.85 -1.81
CA LEU A 48 8.28 -7.83 -1.76
C LEU A 48 8.87 -9.23 -1.86
N TYR A 49 8.24 -10.19 -1.18
CA TYR A 49 8.60 -11.60 -1.29
C TYR A 49 8.43 -12.14 -2.72
N LEU A 50 7.36 -11.76 -3.42
CA LEU A 50 7.09 -12.22 -4.79
C LEU A 50 8.14 -11.67 -5.77
N GLU A 51 8.53 -10.41 -5.61
CA GLU A 51 9.63 -9.81 -6.37
C GLU A 51 10.93 -10.58 -6.13
N LYS A 52 11.35 -10.70 -4.85
CA LYS A 52 12.64 -11.30 -4.48
C LYS A 52 12.72 -12.78 -4.81
N LYS A 53 11.67 -13.54 -4.52
CA LYS A 53 11.68 -15.02 -4.61
C LYS A 53 11.36 -15.52 -6.01
N TYR A 54 10.39 -14.89 -6.66
CA TYR A 54 9.79 -15.40 -7.89
C TYR A 54 10.02 -14.49 -9.10
N GLY A 55 10.72 -13.36 -8.92
CA GLY A 55 10.98 -12.40 -10.00
C GLY A 55 9.69 -11.78 -10.53
N TRP A 56 8.65 -11.65 -9.69
CA TRP A 56 7.44 -10.95 -10.11
C TRP A 56 7.74 -9.46 -10.24
N THR A 57 6.91 -8.78 -11.03
CA THR A 57 6.81 -7.33 -11.07
C THR A 57 5.34 -6.94 -10.92
N GLY A 58 5.02 -5.66 -10.85
CA GLY A 58 3.64 -5.27 -10.59
C GLY A 58 3.47 -3.79 -10.32
N LEU A 59 2.30 -3.44 -9.81
CA LEU A 59 1.92 -2.09 -9.46
C LEU A 59 1.80 -1.93 -7.94
N LEU A 60 2.52 -0.95 -7.38
CA LEU A 60 2.42 -0.53 -5.98
C LEU A 60 1.61 0.77 -5.91
N VAL A 61 0.47 0.73 -5.23
CA VAL A 61 -0.46 1.87 -5.11
C VAL A 61 -0.41 2.41 -3.68
N GLU A 62 -0.02 3.67 -3.50
CA GLU A 62 0.01 4.32 -2.19
C GLU A 62 -0.37 5.82 -2.31
N PRO A 63 -1.57 6.22 -1.87
CA PRO A 63 -2.01 7.61 -1.91
C PRO A 63 -1.43 8.51 -0.79
N ASN A 64 -0.86 7.95 0.28
CA ASN A 64 -0.29 8.75 1.37
C ASN A 64 1.02 9.39 0.92
N PRO A 65 1.11 10.72 0.79
CA PRO A 65 2.29 11.37 0.22
C PRO A 65 3.55 11.17 1.06
N HIS A 66 3.43 11.03 2.39
CA HIS A 66 4.59 10.78 3.24
C HIS A 66 5.14 9.36 3.07
N LEU A 67 4.27 8.37 2.92
CA LEU A 67 4.66 6.98 2.71
C LEU A 67 5.10 6.74 1.26
N PHE A 68 4.39 7.31 0.29
CA PHE A 68 4.76 7.22 -1.12
C PHE A 68 6.15 7.78 -1.38
N LYS A 69 6.54 8.86 -0.70
CA LYS A 69 7.91 9.38 -0.79
C LYS A 69 8.93 8.31 -0.41
N LYS A 70 8.74 7.63 0.73
CA LYS A 70 9.62 6.54 1.18
C LYS A 70 9.63 5.37 0.20
N LEU A 71 8.44 4.94 -0.23
CA LEU A 71 8.28 3.90 -1.25
C LEU A 71 9.07 4.22 -2.54
N SER A 72 9.00 5.46 -3.02
CA SER A 72 9.69 5.88 -4.25
C SER A 72 11.21 5.89 -4.14
N GLU A 73 11.75 6.02 -2.93
CA GLU A 73 13.18 6.02 -2.66
C GLU A 73 13.77 4.60 -2.57
N LEU A 74 12.93 3.56 -2.40
CA LEU A 74 13.39 2.16 -2.27
C LEU A 74 13.81 1.50 -3.59
N GLY A 75 13.32 1.98 -4.73
CA GLY A 75 13.65 1.40 -6.04
C GLY A 75 13.13 -0.04 -6.23
N ARG A 76 11.90 -0.32 -5.79
CA ARG A 76 11.20 -1.61 -6.02
C ARG A 76 11.11 -1.93 -7.52
N ASN A 77 11.11 -3.23 -7.88
CA ASN A 77 10.95 -3.68 -9.26
C ASN A 77 9.46 -3.70 -9.66
N ALA A 78 8.83 -2.52 -9.58
CA ALA A 78 7.40 -2.34 -9.77
C ALA A 78 7.09 -0.91 -10.23
N TRP A 79 5.99 -0.74 -10.96
CA TRP A 79 5.42 0.58 -11.22
C TRP A 79 4.84 1.16 -9.93
N LEU A 80 4.95 2.48 -9.77
CA LEU A 80 4.46 3.21 -8.60
C LEU A 80 3.28 4.11 -8.97
N ALA A 81 2.21 4.07 -8.20
CA ALA A 81 1.05 4.94 -8.35
C ALA A 81 0.80 5.74 -7.06
N PRO A 82 1.02 7.07 -7.05
CA PRO A 82 0.71 7.96 -5.93
C PRO A 82 -0.79 8.30 -5.85
N TYR A 83 -1.64 7.31 -6.10
CA TYR A 83 -3.07 7.47 -6.30
C TYR A 83 -3.85 6.51 -5.40
N CYS A 84 -5.13 6.78 -5.18
CA CYS A 84 -6.05 5.78 -4.62
C CYS A 84 -6.69 4.95 -5.74
N LEU A 85 -7.27 3.80 -5.37
CA LEU A 85 -8.10 3.03 -6.29
C LEU A 85 -9.57 3.43 -6.13
N SER A 86 -10.21 3.70 -7.26
CA SER A 86 -11.65 3.97 -7.35
C SER A 86 -12.39 2.69 -7.75
N PRO A 87 -13.51 2.35 -7.09
CA PRO A 87 -14.40 1.29 -7.55
C PRO A 87 -15.34 1.75 -8.67
N LYS A 88 -15.25 3.01 -9.09
CA LYS A 88 -16.01 3.56 -10.21
C LYS A 88 -15.15 3.52 -11.48
N ASP A 89 -15.79 3.63 -12.64
CA ASP A 89 -15.13 3.72 -13.96
C ASP A 89 -14.69 5.15 -14.32
N GLU A 90 -14.62 6.04 -13.33
CA GLU A 90 -14.21 7.44 -13.49
C GLU A 90 -13.11 7.80 -12.48
N ILE A 91 -12.23 8.71 -12.89
CA ILE A 91 -11.26 9.32 -11.98
C ILE A 91 -12.01 10.25 -11.03
N THR A 92 -11.88 10.03 -9.73
CA THR A 92 -12.47 10.89 -8.70
C THR A 92 -11.41 11.66 -7.93
N HIS A 93 -11.84 12.76 -7.31
CA HIS A 93 -11.04 13.48 -6.33
C HIS A 93 -11.65 13.24 -4.96
N GLU A 94 -10.83 12.78 -4.03
CA GLU A 94 -11.26 12.47 -2.66
C GLU A 94 -10.33 13.17 -1.66
N VAL A 95 -10.83 13.35 -0.44
CA VAL A 95 -10.01 13.79 0.69
C VAL A 95 -9.71 12.58 1.55
N MET A 96 -8.43 12.26 1.69
CA MET A 96 -7.94 11.23 2.58
C MET A 96 -7.49 11.87 3.89
N GLU A 97 -7.92 11.30 5.02
CA GLU A 97 -7.42 11.64 6.35
C GLU A 97 -6.53 10.50 6.84
N TYR A 98 -5.36 10.80 7.39
CA TYR A 98 -4.42 9.78 7.84
C TYR A 98 -3.53 10.30 8.97
N MET A 99 -3.03 9.38 9.77
CA MET A 99 -2.01 9.67 10.77
C MET A 99 -0.61 9.47 10.18
N TYR A 100 0.35 10.26 10.61
CA TYR A 100 1.76 10.07 10.24
C TYR A 100 2.67 10.24 11.44
N GLN A 101 3.72 9.42 11.48
CA GLN A 101 4.80 9.58 12.43
C GLN A 101 6.11 9.23 11.73
N GLU A 102 7.09 10.14 11.83
CA GLU A 102 8.41 9.91 11.24
C GLU A 102 9.05 8.64 11.82
N GLY A 103 9.64 7.81 10.96
CA GLY A 103 10.21 6.52 11.35
C GLY A 103 9.21 5.42 11.76
N ASN A 104 7.89 5.66 11.76
CA ASN A 104 6.89 4.64 12.09
C ASN A 104 5.81 4.54 11.00
N PRO A 105 6.06 3.79 9.92
CA PRO A 105 5.17 3.71 8.76
C PRO A 105 3.84 3.03 9.09
N ILE A 106 3.81 2.17 10.12
CA ILE A 106 2.60 1.45 10.57
C ILE A 106 1.51 2.44 10.98
N VAL A 107 1.87 3.60 11.52
CA VAL A 107 0.88 4.63 11.89
C VAL A 107 0.05 5.08 10.68
N GLY A 108 0.62 5.07 9.48
CA GLY A 108 -0.07 5.46 8.26
C GLY A 108 -1.20 4.53 7.82
N ILE A 109 -1.31 3.32 8.38
CA ILE A 109 -2.51 2.46 8.18
C ILE A 109 -3.75 3.04 8.88
N THR A 110 -3.52 3.95 9.84
CA THR A 110 -4.55 4.63 10.60
C THR A 110 -5.05 5.82 9.79
N GLY A 111 -5.86 5.52 8.78
CA GLY A 111 -6.34 6.51 7.83
C GLY A 111 -7.18 5.91 6.72
N GLY A 112 -7.67 6.77 5.85
CA GLY A 112 -8.42 6.36 4.66
C GLY A 112 -9.32 7.46 4.12
N ILE A 113 -10.04 7.11 3.06
CA ILE A 113 -11.03 7.98 2.44
C ILE A 113 -12.33 7.82 3.23
N ALA A 114 -12.61 8.78 4.11
CA ALA A 114 -13.82 8.79 4.90
C ALA A 114 -15.02 9.24 4.04
N LYS A 115 -15.75 8.30 3.44
CA LYS A 115 -17.09 8.61 2.91
C LYS A 115 -18.05 8.86 4.07
N GLN A 116 -18.84 9.92 3.99
CA GLN A 116 -19.70 10.41 5.09
C GLN A 116 -20.56 9.30 5.73
N GLY A 117 -20.71 9.31 7.06
CA GLY A 117 -21.59 8.39 7.81
C GLY A 117 -20.91 7.62 8.95
N LEU A 118 -21.41 6.41 9.23
CA LEU A 118 -20.97 5.49 10.29
C LEU A 118 -19.50 5.06 10.16
N PHE A 119 -19.02 4.92 8.92
CA PHE A 119 -17.64 4.53 8.61
C PHE A 119 -16.62 5.56 9.13
N ARG A 120 -16.91 6.86 9.02
CA ARG A 120 -16.05 7.91 9.60
C ARG A 120 -15.94 7.78 11.12
N LYS A 121 -17.02 7.44 11.82
CA LYS A 121 -17.00 7.22 13.28
C LYS A 121 -16.22 5.96 13.67
N ILE A 122 -16.29 4.90 12.86
CA ILE A 122 -15.53 3.66 13.08
C ILE A 122 -14.03 3.92 12.84
N ILE A 123 -13.69 4.58 11.73
CA ILE A 123 -12.32 5.01 11.43
C ILE A 123 -11.81 5.90 12.56
N GLN A 124 -12.57 6.93 12.95
CA GLN A 124 -12.16 7.86 14.00
C GLN A 124 -11.99 7.19 15.36
N LYS A 125 -12.88 6.26 15.74
CA LYS A 125 -12.73 5.48 16.97
C LYS A 125 -11.54 4.51 16.91
N GLY A 126 -11.28 3.92 15.73
CA GLY A 126 -10.09 3.09 15.49
C GLY A 126 -8.80 3.91 15.53
N VAL A 127 -8.84 5.14 15.00
CA VAL A 127 -7.76 6.12 15.07
C VAL A 127 -7.50 6.51 16.52
N GLU A 128 -8.52 6.90 17.29
CA GLU A 128 -8.38 7.24 18.72
C GLU A 128 -7.82 6.05 19.55
N LEU A 129 -8.31 4.83 19.28
CA LEU A 129 -7.79 3.62 19.93
C LEU A 129 -6.32 3.36 19.59
N MET A 130 -5.89 3.60 18.34
CA MET A 130 -4.50 3.46 17.93
C MET A 130 -3.62 4.65 18.38
N GLU A 131 -4.13 5.87 18.42
CA GLU A 131 -3.46 7.08 18.91
C GLU A 131 -3.00 6.94 20.36
N THR A 132 -3.81 6.31 21.23
CA THR A 132 -3.40 6.03 22.61
C THR A 132 -2.14 5.17 22.71
N GLY A 133 -1.80 4.41 21.65
CA GLY A 133 -0.58 3.62 21.53
C GLY A 133 0.55 4.29 20.73
N PHE A 134 0.29 5.39 20.01
CA PHE A 134 1.25 6.06 19.12
C PHE A 134 1.46 7.52 19.52
N SER A 135 2.17 7.74 20.62
CA SER A 135 2.52 9.10 21.06
C SER A 135 3.34 9.83 20.00
N GLY A 136 2.94 11.07 19.70
CA GLY A 136 3.61 11.92 18.70
C GLY A 136 3.23 11.67 17.24
N ALA A 137 2.19 10.87 16.97
CA ALA A 137 1.57 10.82 15.66
C ALA A 137 0.78 12.10 15.36
N GLU A 138 0.88 12.60 14.14
CA GLU A 138 0.19 13.80 13.65
C GLU A 138 -0.94 13.44 12.70
N HIS A 139 -2.06 14.17 12.78
CA HIS A 139 -3.19 14.02 11.86
C HIS A 139 -3.00 14.88 10.63
N HIS A 140 -3.16 14.29 9.45
CA HIS A 140 -3.01 14.95 8.17
C HIS A 140 -4.22 14.74 7.26
N LYS A 141 -4.35 15.62 6.28
CA LYS A 141 -5.28 15.49 5.16
C LYS A 141 -4.56 15.69 3.85
N ALA A 142 -4.91 14.91 2.85
CA ALA A 142 -4.43 15.10 1.47
C ALA A 142 -5.60 15.00 0.50
N SER A 143 -5.60 15.87 -0.50
CA SER A 143 -6.44 15.67 -1.69
C SER A 143 -5.73 14.67 -2.60
N VAL A 144 -6.44 13.61 -2.96
CA VAL A 144 -5.91 12.50 -3.74
C VAL A 144 -6.81 12.22 -4.92
N MET A 145 -6.21 11.88 -6.05
CA MET A 145 -6.94 11.37 -7.21
C MET A 145 -7.09 9.85 -7.05
N CYS A 146 -8.31 9.35 -7.21
CA CYS A 146 -8.58 7.91 -7.24
C CYS A 146 -8.86 7.45 -8.66
N TYR A 147 -8.09 6.48 -9.12
CA TYR A 147 -8.19 5.94 -10.48
C TYR A 147 -8.89 4.59 -10.47
N PRO A 148 -9.74 4.29 -11.46
CA PRO A 148 -10.15 2.92 -11.73
C PRO A 148 -8.90 2.07 -12.00
N LEU A 149 -8.82 0.85 -11.43
CA LEU A 149 -7.61 0.01 -11.56
C LEU A 149 -7.25 -0.23 -13.03
N HIS A 150 -8.23 -0.48 -13.89
CA HIS A 150 -7.98 -0.72 -15.32
C HIS A 150 -7.27 0.46 -15.99
N THR A 151 -7.56 1.70 -15.59
CA THR A 151 -6.91 2.89 -16.16
C THR A 151 -5.41 2.91 -15.87
N LEU A 152 -5.00 2.49 -14.67
CA LEU A 152 -3.58 2.39 -14.30
C LEU A 152 -2.89 1.24 -15.04
N LEU A 153 -3.58 0.10 -15.18
CA LEU A 153 -3.03 -1.06 -15.90
C LEU A 153 -2.88 -0.81 -17.40
N ASP A 154 -3.83 -0.08 -18.01
CA ASP A 154 -3.75 0.32 -19.41
C ASP A 154 -2.55 1.24 -19.67
N ASP A 155 -2.26 2.19 -18.77
CA ASP A 155 -1.07 3.07 -18.89
C ASP A 155 0.24 2.27 -18.79
N ILE A 156 0.29 1.27 -17.90
CA ILE A 156 1.45 0.38 -17.78
C ILE A 156 1.66 -0.44 -19.05
N GLY A 157 0.60 -1.08 -19.55
CA GLY A 157 0.66 -1.92 -20.76
C GLY A 157 1.03 -1.16 -22.03
N ASN A 158 0.76 0.15 -22.09
CA ASN A 158 1.16 1.01 -23.20
C ASN A 158 2.63 1.47 -23.13
N ARG A 159 3.33 1.26 -22.00
CA ARG A 159 4.72 1.66 -21.78
C ARG A 159 5.72 0.50 -21.80
N SER A 160 5.24 -0.74 -21.75
CA SER A 160 6.01 -1.99 -21.81
C SER A 160 6.24 -2.47 -23.23
#